data_AF-A0A0F7CIF9-F1
#
_entry.id   AF-A0A0F7CIF9-F1
#
_cell.length_a   1.000
_cell.length_b   1.000
_cell.length_c   1.000
_cell.angle_alpha   90.00
_cell.angle_beta   90.00
_cell.angle_gamma   90.00
#
_symmetry.space_group_name_H-M   'P 1'
#
loop_
_entity.id
_entity.type
_entity.pdbx_description
1 polymer ?
#
loop_
_entity_poly.entity_id
_entity_poly.type
_entity_poly.pdbx_seq_one_letter_code
_entity_poly.pdbx_strand_id
1 'polypeptide(L)'
;MLKKSNKSDAVVTADVLVKVARGMLPFYRAIAGSQSYASAWSRAVVVADLELMRSLLKLAAPQAARQGYGTNAIGYFITYTFPLPVASYTNGTTIPPGLVQFTFSTQVHRRIARAVLPLYRELAFNRNFADALARGIRRGDRKAVASMVRDLVRARGLRSVKIEESGIALLFKYSDSPYPYRNLLFRELD
;
A
#
# COMPACT_ATOMS: atom_id res chain seq x y z
N MET A 1 28.83 19.96 7.13
CA MET A 1 29.17 18.66 6.52
C MET A 1 28.65 17.56 7.44
N LEU A 2 27.38 17.18 7.28
CA LEU A 2 26.70 16.22 8.17
C LEU A 2 27.06 14.79 7.75
N LYS A 3 27.53 13.99 8.72
CA LYS A 3 27.90 12.58 8.55
C LYS A 3 26.80 11.81 7.81
N LYS A 4 27.12 11.25 6.64
CA LYS A 4 26.34 10.19 6.01
C LYS A 4 26.25 9.04 7.02
N SER A 5 25.10 8.84 7.64
CA SER A 5 24.88 7.59 8.36
C SER A 5 24.97 6.46 7.32
N ASN A 6 25.71 5.42 7.64
CA ASN A 6 25.74 4.21 6.82
C ASN A 6 24.32 3.60 6.86
N LYS A 7 23.56 3.91 5.82
CA LYS A 7 22.11 3.74 5.63
C LYS A 7 21.65 2.29 5.38
N SER A 8 22.49 1.27 5.63
CA SER A 8 22.31 -0.05 5.02
C SER A 8 21.45 -1.06 5.77
N ASP A 9 21.13 -0.89 7.06
CA ASP A 9 20.54 -1.98 7.88
C ASP A 9 19.13 -1.74 8.46
N ALA A 10 18.45 -0.63 8.12
CA ALA A 10 17.02 -0.39 8.43
C ALA A 10 16.08 -1.07 7.40
N VAL A 11 16.24 -2.38 7.30
CA VAL A 11 15.96 -3.17 6.10
C VAL A 11 14.53 -3.71 6.08
N VAL A 12 13.80 -3.44 5.00
CA VAL A 12 12.63 -4.25 4.64
C VAL A 12 13.05 -5.71 4.45
N THR A 13 12.40 -6.64 5.14
CA THR A 13 12.66 -8.09 5.03
C THR A 13 11.47 -8.80 4.36
N ALA A 14 11.67 -10.07 3.99
CA ALA A 14 10.57 -10.92 3.54
C ALA A 14 9.45 -11.00 4.59
N ASP A 15 9.81 -11.12 5.87
CA ASP A 15 8.84 -11.30 6.95
C ASP A 15 8.01 -10.03 7.19
N VAL A 16 8.61 -8.84 7.01
CA VAL A 16 7.88 -7.55 6.99
C VAL A 16 6.84 -7.55 5.88
N LEU A 17 7.27 -7.84 4.64
CA LEU A 17 6.39 -7.85 3.48
C LEU A 17 5.26 -8.89 3.61
N VAL A 18 5.58 -10.09 4.09
CA VAL A 18 4.61 -11.18 4.33
C VAL A 18 3.60 -10.75 5.40
N LYS A 19 4.03 -10.19 6.53
CA LYS A 19 3.13 -9.77 7.62
C LYS A 19 2.16 -8.70 7.15
N VAL A 20 2.65 -7.66 6.48
CA VAL A 20 1.79 -6.59 5.94
C VAL A 20 0.87 -7.15 4.86
N ALA A 21 1.38 -7.98 3.94
CA ALA A 21 0.56 -8.53 2.87
C ALA A 21 -0.55 -9.45 3.36
N ARG A 22 -0.29 -10.30 4.37
CA ARG A 22 -1.31 -11.15 5.00
C ARG A 22 -2.40 -10.33 5.67
N GLY A 23 -2.03 -9.24 6.35
CA GLY A 23 -3.00 -8.36 6.99
C GLY A 23 -3.84 -7.58 5.97
N MET A 24 -3.24 -7.12 4.88
CA MET A 24 -3.90 -6.29 3.87
C MET A 24 -4.68 -7.07 2.81
N LEU A 25 -4.34 -8.33 2.55
CA LEU A 25 -4.97 -9.12 1.49
C LEU A 25 -6.50 -9.26 1.66
N PRO A 26 -7.06 -9.56 2.85
CA PRO A 26 -8.51 -9.59 3.05
C PRO A 26 -9.19 -8.24 2.79
N PHE A 27 -8.53 -7.15 3.18
CA PHE A 27 -9.02 -5.79 2.95
C PHE A 27 -9.10 -5.47 1.45
N TYR A 28 -8.04 -5.73 0.67
CA TYR A 28 -8.09 -5.55 -0.78
C TYR A 28 -9.13 -6.43 -1.46
N ARG A 29 -9.36 -7.65 -0.96
CA ARG A 29 -10.45 -8.52 -1.46
C ARG A 29 -11.82 -7.91 -1.22
N ALA A 30 -12.07 -7.35 -0.03
CA ALA A 30 -13.34 -6.71 0.30
C ALA A 30 -13.60 -5.47 -0.60
N ILE A 31 -12.59 -4.60 -0.77
CA ILE A 31 -12.68 -3.46 -1.68
C ILE A 31 -12.96 -3.91 -3.12
N ALA A 32 -12.19 -4.89 -3.62
CA ALA A 32 -12.34 -5.39 -4.98
C ALA A 32 -13.72 -6.06 -5.22
N GLY A 33 -14.18 -6.85 -4.25
CA GLY A 33 -15.32 -7.74 -4.36
C GLY A 33 -16.68 -7.08 -4.08
N SER A 34 -16.75 -6.14 -3.14
CA SER A 34 -18.03 -5.56 -2.70
C SER A 34 -18.11 -4.05 -3.01
N GLN A 35 -19.08 -3.67 -3.86
CA GLN A 35 -19.33 -2.25 -4.17
C GLN A 35 -19.78 -1.48 -2.92
N SER A 36 -20.69 -2.05 -2.12
CA SER A 36 -21.21 -1.38 -0.92
C SER A 36 -20.12 -1.16 0.11
N TYR A 37 -19.26 -2.17 0.36
CA TYR A 37 -18.11 -2.04 1.25
C TYR A 37 -17.14 -0.96 0.76
N ALA A 38 -16.77 -0.99 -0.52
CA ALA A 38 -15.85 -0.01 -1.09
C ALA A 38 -16.43 1.42 -1.06
N SER A 39 -17.73 1.59 -1.31
CA SER A 39 -18.42 2.88 -1.20
C SER A 39 -18.40 3.41 0.23
N ALA A 40 -18.71 2.56 1.21
CA ALA A 40 -18.68 2.93 2.62
C ALA A 40 -17.27 3.32 3.07
N TRP A 41 -16.26 2.53 2.69
CA TRP A 41 -14.86 2.84 2.97
C TRP A 41 -14.42 4.18 2.36
N SER A 42 -14.73 4.40 1.08
CA SER A 42 -14.33 5.63 0.38
C SER A 42 -14.98 6.86 1.00
N ARG A 43 -16.27 6.75 1.39
CA ARG A 43 -16.97 7.81 2.09
C ARG A 43 -16.30 8.13 3.42
N ALA A 44 -16.00 7.10 4.22
CA ALA A 44 -15.32 7.25 5.51
C ALA A 44 -13.94 7.93 5.35
N VAL A 45 -13.19 7.57 4.31
CA VAL A 45 -11.93 8.24 3.95
C VAL A 45 -12.15 9.72 3.67
N VAL A 46 -13.10 10.07 2.80
CA VAL A 46 -13.37 11.46 2.37
C VAL A 46 -13.76 12.36 3.54
N VAL A 47 -14.60 11.87 4.46
CA VAL A 47 -15.08 12.65 5.62
C VAL A 47 -14.22 12.46 6.87
N ALA A 48 -13.08 11.77 6.73
CA ALA A 48 -12.16 11.45 7.82
C ALA A 48 -12.80 10.72 9.03
N ASP A 49 -13.78 9.85 8.80
CA ASP A 49 -14.46 9.06 9.83
C ASP A 49 -13.64 7.83 10.22
N LEU A 50 -12.75 8.02 11.20
CA LEU A 50 -11.84 6.98 11.70
C LEU A 50 -12.56 5.83 12.41
N GLU A 51 -13.73 6.07 13.01
CA GLU A 51 -14.48 5.02 13.71
C GLU A 51 -15.21 4.10 12.72
N LEU A 52 -15.76 4.66 11.64
CA LEU A 52 -16.31 3.87 10.55
C LEU A 52 -15.21 3.11 9.81
N MET A 53 -14.05 3.74 9.55
CA MET A 53 -12.89 3.05 8.99
C MET A 53 -12.46 1.88 9.88
N ARG A 54 -12.37 2.07 11.20
CA ARG A 54 -12.07 0.99 12.17
C ARG A 54 -13.05 -0.17 12.03
N SER A 55 -14.34 0.14 12.03
CA SER A 55 -15.42 -0.85 11.99
C SER A 55 -15.40 -1.66 10.70
N LEU A 56 -15.24 -0.98 9.56
CA LEU A 56 -15.11 -1.63 8.25
C LEU A 56 -13.83 -2.44 8.13
N LEU A 57 -12.70 -1.96 8.67
CA LEU A 57 -11.44 -2.69 8.64
C LEU A 57 -11.52 -3.94 9.52
N LYS A 58 -12.15 -3.86 10.70
CA LYS A 58 -12.37 -5.00 11.60
C LYS A 58 -13.24 -6.06 10.93
N LEU A 59 -14.26 -5.65 10.18
CA LEU A 59 -15.13 -6.56 9.44
C LEU A 59 -14.39 -7.33 8.35
N ALA A 60 -13.57 -6.65 7.55
CA ALA A 60 -12.91 -7.28 6.38
C ALA A 60 -11.54 -7.88 6.68
N ALA A 61 -10.76 -7.26 7.56
CA ALA A 61 -9.37 -7.59 7.84
C ALA A 61 -9.02 -7.37 9.33
N PRO A 62 -9.49 -8.26 10.24
CA PRO A 62 -9.27 -8.11 11.67
C PRO A 62 -7.80 -7.96 12.10
N GLN A 63 -6.86 -8.52 11.33
CA GLN A 63 -5.43 -8.36 11.61
C GLN A 63 -4.92 -6.95 11.32
N ALA A 64 -5.37 -6.34 10.22
CA ALA A 64 -5.06 -4.96 9.87
C ALA A 64 -5.72 -3.98 10.83
N ALA A 65 -6.94 -4.27 11.30
CA ALA A 65 -7.68 -3.44 12.24
C ALA A 65 -7.03 -3.30 13.62
N ARG A 66 -6.09 -4.19 13.97
CA ARG A 66 -5.28 -4.13 15.20
C ARG A 66 -4.02 -3.27 15.05
N GLN A 67 -3.79 -2.70 13.87
CA GLN A 67 -2.63 -1.86 13.58
C GLN A 67 -3.03 -0.38 13.65
N GLY A 68 -2.05 0.52 13.48
CA GLY A 68 -2.33 1.93 13.25
C GLY A 68 -3.03 2.14 11.92
N TYR A 69 -3.95 3.10 11.83
CA TYR A 69 -4.55 3.50 10.57
C TYR A 69 -4.97 4.98 10.62
N GLY A 70 -5.06 5.60 9.44
CA GLY A 70 -5.41 7.01 9.31
C GLY A 70 -5.82 7.38 7.90
N THR A 71 -6.29 8.61 7.75
CA THR A 71 -6.71 9.21 6.47
C THR A 71 -6.33 10.68 6.45
N ASN A 72 -6.01 11.19 5.27
CA ASN A 72 -5.80 12.62 4.99
C ASN A 72 -6.91 13.17 4.09
N ALA A 73 -8.10 12.55 4.11
CA ALA A 73 -9.26 12.85 3.27
C ALA A 73 -9.07 12.69 1.75
N ILE A 74 -7.90 12.26 1.31
CA ILE A 74 -7.58 11.93 -0.09
C ILE A 74 -6.95 10.54 -0.23
N GLY A 75 -6.96 9.77 0.85
CA GLY A 75 -6.38 8.44 0.92
C GLY A 75 -6.35 7.92 2.34
N TYR A 76 -5.93 6.66 2.48
CA TYR A 76 -5.79 5.99 3.77
C TYR A 76 -4.42 5.35 3.90
N PHE A 77 -4.03 5.12 5.13
CA PHE A 77 -2.79 4.47 5.54
C PHE A 77 -3.10 3.46 6.66
N ILE A 78 -2.45 2.30 6.61
CA ILE A 78 -2.51 1.25 7.62
C ILE A 78 -1.06 0.89 7.96
N THR A 79 -0.64 1.21 9.18
CA THR A 79 0.74 1.22 9.66
C THR A 79 0.95 0.07 10.65
N TYR A 80 1.81 -0.87 10.26
CA TYR A 80 2.17 -2.05 11.05
C TYR A 80 3.41 -1.76 11.88
N THR A 81 3.36 -2.08 13.17
CA THR A 81 4.52 -1.94 14.06
C THR A 81 5.43 -3.19 13.98
N PHE A 82 6.73 -2.93 13.99
CA PHE A 82 7.80 -3.92 14.00
C PHE A 82 8.88 -3.53 15.02
N PRO A 83 9.65 -4.50 15.54
CA PRO A 83 10.88 -4.18 16.25
C PRO A 83 11.82 -3.31 15.41
N LEU A 84 12.70 -2.57 16.09
CA LEU A 84 13.83 -1.92 15.42
C LEU A 84 14.65 -2.96 14.64
N PRO A 85 15.20 -2.59 13.47
CA PRO A 85 15.30 -1.25 12.93
C PRO A 85 14.16 -0.84 11.98
N VAL A 86 13.13 -1.68 11.80
CA VAL A 86 12.02 -1.38 10.88
C VAL A 86 11.07 -0.35 11.49
N ALA A 87 10.78 -0.48 12.79
CA ALA A 87 9.85 0.37 13.58
C ALA A 87 8.39 0.33 13.09
N SER A 88 8.14 0.82 11.88
CA SER A 88 6.83 0.93 11.27
C SER A 88 6.89 0.62 9.77
N TYR A 89 5.85 -0.02 9.24
CA TYR A 89 5.71 -0.27 7.81
C TYR A 89 4.27 -0.09 7.38
N THR A 90 4.06 0.78 6.40
CA THR A 90 2.75 1.34 6.06
C THR A 90 2.31 0.88 4.69
N ASN A 91 1.05 0.50 4.61
CA ASN A 91 0.35 0.32 3.35
C ASN A 91 -0.74 1.37 3.17
N GLY A 92 -0.87 1.93 1.98
CA GLY A 92 -1.90 2.94 1.74
C GLY A 92 -2.30 3.06 0.28
N THR A 93 -3.45 3.69 0.06
CA THR A 93 -3.83 4.20 -1.27
C THR A 93 -4.26 5.64 -1.12
N THR A 94 -3.66 6.53 -1.91
CA THR A 94 -3.87 7.98 -1.79
C THR A 94 -3.74 8.69 -3.12
N ILE A 95 -4.42 9.81 -3.28
CA ILE A 95 -4.11 10.79 -4.32
C ILE A 95 -2.87 11.57 -3.86
N PRO A 96 -1.88 11.86 -4.74
CA PRO A 96 -0.75 12.71 -4.37
C PRO A 96 -1.24 14.02 -3.72
N PRO A 97 -0.67 14.40 -2.55
CA PRO A 97 -1.03 15.65 -1.89
C PRO A 97 -0.85 16.88 -2.78
N GLY A 98 -1.64 17.92 -2.53
CA GLY A 98 -1.61 19.19 -3.29
C GLY A 98 -2.41 19.20 -4.59
N LEU A 99 -3.00 18.06 -5.00
CA LEU A 99 -3.83 18.00 -6.21
C LEU A 99 -5.32 18.24 -5.95
N VAL A 100 -5.81 17.82 -4.78
CA VAL A 100 -7.22 17.88 -4.38
C VAL A 100 -7.34 17.72 -2.87
N GLN A 101 -8.52 18.01 -2.32
CA GLN A 101 -8.90 17.72 -0.94
C GLN A 101 -10.26 17.01 -0.91
N PHE A 102 -10.54 16.28 0.18
CA PHE A 102 -11.84 15.63 0.42
C PHE A 102 -12.36 14.82 -0.77
N THR A 103 -11.47 14.09 -1.44
CA THR A 103 -11.77 13.37 -2.68
C THR A 103 -11.12 12.01 -2.68
N PHE A 104 -11.93 10.96 -2.83
CA PHE A 104 -11.45 9.60 -3.00
C PHE A 104 -12.49 8.76 -3.77
N SER A 105 -12.15 8.34 -4.99
CA SER A 105 -13.08 7.64 -5.88
C SER A 105 -13.17 6.16 -5.54
N THR A 106 -14.37 5.71 -5.19
CA THR A 106 -14.67 4.29 -5.00
C THR A 106 -14.33 3.46 -6.23
N GLN A 107 -14.74 3.89 -7.43
CA GLN A 107 -14.50 3.13 -8.65
C GLN A 107 -13.01 2.94 -8.93
N VAL A 108 -12.22 4.00 -8.76
CA VAL A 108 -10.76 3.95 -8.92
C VAL A 108 -10.13 3.05 -7.86
N HIS A 109 -10.53 3.19 -6.60
CA HIS A 109 -10.02 2.35 -5.50
C HIS A 109 -10.29 0.86 -5.75
N ARG A 110 -11.50 0.49 -6.20
CA ARG A 110 -11.83 -0.90 -6.58
C ARG A 110 -10.94 -1.42 -7.71
N ARG A 111 -10.67 -0.61 -8.74
CA ARG A 111 -9.78 -0.99 -9.85
C ARG A 111 -8.34 -1.20 -9.38
N ILE A 112 -7.84 -0.31 -8.51
CA ILE A 112 -6.51 -0.46 -7.90
C ILE A 112 -6.45 -1.71 -7.04
N ALA A 113 -7.43 -1.94 -6.17
CA ALA A 113 -7.49 -3.13 -5.32
C ALA A 113 -7.40 -4.41 -6.15
N ARG A 114 -8.20 -4.52 -7.22
CA ARG A 114 -8.12 -5.66 -8.16
C ARG A 114 -6.76 -5.80 -8.81
N ALA A 115 -6.16 -4.68 -9.22
CA ALA A 115 -4.85 -4.68 -9.88
C ALA A 115 -3.74 -5.18 -8.95
N VAL A 116 -3.77 -4.81 -7.67
CA VAL A 116 -2.72 -5.17 -6.71
C VAL A 116 -2.94 -6.52 -6.03
N LEU A 117 -4.16 -7.09 -6.07
CA LEU A 117 -4.47 -8.38 -5.45
C LEU A 117 -3.47 -9.50 -5.78
N PRO A 118 -3.03 -9.71 -7.05
CA PRO A 118 -2.03 -10.71 -7.37
C PRO A 118 -0.70 -10.48 -6.64
N LEU A 119 -0.23 -9.23 -6.56
CA LEU A 119 0.98 -8.85 -5.83
C LEU A 119 0.86 -9.16 -4.34
N TYR A 120 -0.25 -8.76 -3.70
CA TYR A 120 -0.46 -9.03 -2.27
C TYR A 120 -0.64 -10.52 -1.97
N ARG A 121 -1.23 -11.29 -2.89
CA ARG A 121 -1.29 -12.75 -2.78
C ARG A 121 0.11 -13.35 -2.84
N GLU A 122 0.92 -12.94 -3.80
CA GLU A 122 2.29 -13.43 -3.97
C GLU A 122 3.16 -13.11 -2.75
N LEU A 123 3.10 -11.86 -2.27
CA LEU A 123 3.80 -11.45 -1.05
C LEU A 123 3.36 -12.24 0.19
N ALA A 124 2.07 -12.54 0.33
CA ALA A 124 1.53 -13.20 1.52
C ALA A 124 1.90 -14.69 1.63
N PHE A 125 2.11 -15.37 0.49
CA PHE A 125 2.21 -16.83 0.42
C PHE A 125 3.46 -17.36 -0.29
N ASN A 126 4.17 -16.56 -1.09
CA ASN A 126 5.44 -16.95 -1.69
C ASN A 126 6.60 -16.22 -0.99
N ARG A 127 7.21 -16.89 -0.01
CA ARG A 127 8.33 -16.31 0.76
C ARG A 127 9.55 -16.00 -0.11
N ASN A 128 9.81 -16.80 -1.14
CA ASN A 128 10.94 -16.57 -2.05
C ASN A 128 10.73 -15.29 -2.88
N PHE A 129 9.50 -15.05 -3.34
CA PHE A 129 9.15 -13.81 -4.02
C PHE A 129 9.31 -12.60 -3.07
N ALA A 130 8.76 -12.68 -1.86
CA ALA A 130 8.88 -11.61 -0.87
C ALA A 130 10.34 -11.30 -0.53
N ASP A 131 11.17 -12.32 -0.35
CA ASP A 131 12.60 -12.21 -0.07
C ASP A 131 13.39 -11.61 -1.25
N ALA A 132 13.10 -12.05 -2.49
CA ALA A 132 13.67 -11.46 -3.69
C ALA A 132 13.29 -9.98 -3.85
N LEU A 133 12.02 -9.63 -3.61
CA LEU A 133 11.55 -8.24 -3.68
C LEU A 133 12.23 -7.38 -2.61
N ALA A 134 12.29 -7.87 -1.36
CA ALA A 134 12.97 -7.19 -0.26
C ALA A 134 14.46 -6.94 -0.56
N ARG A 135 15.16 -7.93 -1.13
CA ARG A 135 16.54 -7.75 -1.62
C ARG A 135 16.64 -6.71 -2.71
N GLY A 136 15.75 -6.73 -3.69
CA GLY A 136 15.71 -5.74 -4.78
C GLY A 136 15.54 -4.31 -4.24
N ILE A 137 14.62 -4.13 -3.28
CA ILE A 137 14.40 -2.85 -2.61
C ILE A 137 15.67 -2.40 -1.87
N ARG A 138 16.26 -3.27 -1.04
CA ARG A 138 17.51 -2.98 -0.31
C ARG A 138 18.65 -2.54 -1.21
N ARG A 139 18.83 -3.22 -2.35
CA ARG A 139 19.90 -2.96 -3.31
C ARG A 139 19.62 -1.76 -4.20
N GLY A 140 18.42 -1.17 -4.13
CA GLY A 140 17.99 -0.12 -5.05
C GLY A 140 17.85 -0.59 -6.49
N ASP A 141 17.63 -1.89 -6.73
CA ASP A 141 17.48 -2.45 -8.06
C ASP A 141 16.10 -2.13 -8.65
N ARG A 142 15.99 -0.91 -9.16
CA ARG A 142 14.74 -0.36 -9.72
C ARG A 142 14.21 -1.20 -10.87
N LYS A 143 15.09 -1.78 -11.71
CA LYS A 143 14.69 -2.55 -12.88
C LYS A 143 14.10 -3.90 -12.47
N ALA A 144 14.78 -4.64 -11.58
CA ALA A 144 14.28 -5.91 -11.08
C ALA A 144 12.97 -5.74 -10.32
N VAL A 145 12.89 -4.77 -9.39
CA VAL A 145 11.67 -4.49 -8.62
C VAL A 145 10.50 -4.12 -9.53
N ALA A 146 10.73 -3.24 -10.52
CA ALA A 146 9.68 -2.86 -11.47
C ALA A 146 9.21 -4.04 -12.33
N SER A 147 10.10 -4.94 -12.75
CA SER A 147 9.74 -6.15 -13.49
C SER A 147 8.88 -7.07 -12.64
N MET A 148 9.36 -7.46 -11.46
CA MET A 148 8.65 -8.35 -10.54
C MET A 148 7.23 -7.85 -10.21
N VAL A 149 7.07 -6.55 -9.97
CA VAL A 149 5.76 -5.95 -9.69
C VAL A 149 4.87 -5.93 -10.93
N ARG A 150 5.40 -5.57 -12.11
CA ARG A 150 4.62 -5.49 -13.35
C ARG A 150 4.16 -6.85 -13.87
N ASP A 151 4.93 -7.91 -13.59
CA ASP A 151 4.55 -9.28 -13.95
C ASP A 151 3.24 -9.72 -13.26
N LEU A 152 2.97 -9.16 -12.08
CA LEU A 152 1.77 -9.41 -11.27
C LEU A 152 0.69 -8.32 -11.42
N VAL A 153 1.09 -7.05 -11.51
CA VAL A 153 0.19 -5.89 -11.61
C VAL A 153 0.09 -5.43 -13.06
N ARG A 154 -0.75 -6.11 -13.83
CA ARG A 154 -0.90 -5.92 -15.29
C ARG A 154 -1.92 -4.86 -15.71
N ALA A 155 -2.43 -4.07 -14.77
CA ALA A 155 -3.49 -3.11 -15.06
C ALA A 155 -2.98 -1.99 -16.00
N ARG A 156 -3.73 -1.69 -17.06
CA ARG A 156 -3.43 -0.59 -18.00
C ARG A 156 -3.28 0.78 -17.33
N GLY A 157 -3.90 0.96 -16.16
CA GLY A 157 -3.78 2.18 -15.38
C GLY A 157 -2.43 2.34 -14.67
N LEU A 158 -1.64 1.28 -14.50
CA LEU A 158 -0.33 1.35 -13.84
C LEU A 158 0.67 2.09 -14.75
N ARG A 159 1.13 3.25 -14.31
CA ARG A 159 2.07 4.11 -15.04
C ARG A 159 3.52 3.89 -14.62
N SER A 160 3.76 3.77 -13.32
CA SER A 160 5.13 3.55 -12.82
C SER A 160 5.13 2.71 -11.54
N VAL A 161 6.26 2.04 -11.34
CA VAL A 161 6.65 1.36 -10.10
C VAL A 161 7.97 1.98 -9.69
N LYS A 162 8.05 2.52 -8.47
CA LYS A 162 9.25 3.14 -7.91
C LYS A 162 9.61 2.51 -6.57
N ILE A 163 10.90 2.45 -6.27
CA ILE A 163 11.37 2.20 -4.90
C ILE A 163 11.35 3.54 -4.16
N GLU A 164 10.64 3.58 -3.04
CA GLU A 164 10.53 4.77 -2.18
C GLU A 164 10.53 4.31 -0.71
N GLU A 165 11.25 5.03 0.16
CA GLU A 165 11.23 4.83 1.62
C GLU A 165 11.30 3.36 2.07
N SER A 166 12.30 2.61 1.56
CA SER A 166 12.46 1.17 1.85
C SER A 166 11.25 0.30 1.48
N GLY A 167 10.52 0.70 0.44
CA GLY A 167 9.39 -0.05 -0.10
C GLY A 167 9.12 0.27 -1.57
N ILE A 168 7.86 0.23 -1.98
CA ILE A 168 7.42 0.45 -3.36
C ILE A 168 6.23 1.41 -3.43
N ALA A 169 6.23 2.23 -4.48
CA ALA A 169 5.12 3.09 -4.86
C ALA A 169 4.66 2.76 -6.28
N LEU A 170 3.37 2.43 -6.41
CA LEU A 170 2.72 2.14 -7.69
C LEU A 170 1.81 3.31 -8.06
N LEU A 171 2.14 4.01 -9.14
CA LEU A 171 1.34 5.12 -9.64
C LEU A 171 0.30 4.62 -10.65
N PHE A 172 -0.97 4.85 -10.37
CA PHE A 172 -2.10 4.57 -11.24
C PHE A 172 -2.69 5.86 -11.80
N LYS A 173 -2.99 5.89 -13.10
CA LYS A 173 -3.74 6.97 -13.76
C LYS A 173 -4.70 6.37 -14.77
N TYR A 174 -5.99 6.56 -14.49
CA TYR A 174 -7.09 6.17 -15.36
C TYR A 174 -7.66 7.38 -16.09
N SER A 175 -8.22 7.19 -17.28
CA SER A 175 -8.76 8.26 -18.13
C SER A 175 -10.04 8.88 -17.56
N ASP A 176 -10.83 8.08 -16.84
CA ASP A 176 -12.10 8.42 -16.19
C ASP A 176 -11.92 9.07 -14.81
N SER A 177 -10.68 9.34 -14.38
CA SER A 177 -10.41 10.05 -13.13
C SER A 177 -9.51 11.25 -13.39
N PRO A 178 -9.86 12.46 -12.91
CA PRO A 178 -8.99 13.63 -13.06
C PRO A 178 -7.66 13.46 -12.32
N TYR A 179 -7.65 12.70 -11.22
CA TYR A 179 -6.48 12.57 -10.35
C TYR A 179 -5.75 11.22 -10.51
N PRO A 180 -4.41 11.21 -10.47
CA PRO A 180 -3.66 9.97 -10.29
C PRO A 180 -3.79 9.46 -8.85
N TYR A 181 -3.57 8.16 -8.65
CA TYR A 181 -3.58 7.50 -7.35
C TYR A 181 -2.26 6.76 -7.16
N ARG A 182 -1.79 6.68 -5.93
CA ARG A 182 -0.65 5.88 -5.53
C ARG A 182 -1.11 4.76 -4.62
N ASN A 183 -0.69 3.53 -4.92
CA ASN A 183 -0.68 2.45 -3.93
C ASN A 183 0.74 2.37 -3.36
N LEU A 184 0.84 2.39 -2.04
CA LEU A 184 2.09 2.59 -1.32
C LEU A 184 2.33 1.43 -0.37
N LEU A 185 3.56 0.97 -0.31
CA LEU A 185 4.05 0.04 0.69
C LEU A 185 5.44 0.53 1.10
N PHE A 186 5.62 1.09 2.28
CA PHE A 186 6.84 1.84 2.63
C PHE A 186 7.12 1.84 4.13
N ARG A 187 8.35 2.15 4.52
CA ARG A 187 8.75 2.37 5.92
C ARG A 187 8.55 3.85 6.24
N GLU A 188 7.73 4.18 7.24
CA GLU A 188 7.66 5.56 7.72
C GLU A 188 9.02 5.94 8.31
N LEU A 189 9.50 7.13 7.94
CA LEU A 189 10.67 7.75 8.56
C LEU A 189 10.15 8.72 9.61
N ASP A 190 10.38 8.39 10.88
CA ASP A 190 10.23 9.35 11.98
C ASP A 190 11.22 10.52 11.80
#